data_AF-A0A522PCC0-F1
#
_entry.id   AF-A0A522PCC0-F1
#
_cell.length_a   1.000
_cell.length_b   1.000
_cell.length_c   1.000
_cell.angle_alpha   90.00
_cell.angle_beta   90.00
_cell.angle_gamma   90.00
#
_symmetry.space_group_name_H-M   'P 1'
#
loop_
_entity.id
_entity.type
_entity.pdbx_description
1 polymer ?
#
loop_
_entity_poly.entity_id
_entity_poly.type
_entity_poly.pdbx_seq_one_letter_code
_entity_poly.pdbx_strand_id
1 'polypeptide(L)'
;MNAARSAPRSRGSPPHAQPLRTWLHQLCARVVAKHPRLVTTEPNSNADGRAHLQVSSNARGRFSAMPYSLRGEPDLPVCTPIDWAELTIVANGSSS
;
A
#
# COMPACT_ATOMS: atom_id res chain seq x y z
N MET A 1 11.43 11.07 46.15
CA MET A 1 10.21 10.77 45.36
C MET A 1 10.64 10.47 43.93
N ASN A 2 10.66 9.21 43.52
CA ASN A 2 11.08 8.81 42.17
C ASN A 2 9.83 8.58 41.31
N ALA A 3 9.59 9.44 40.33
CA ALA A 3 8.46 9.33 39.42
C ALA A 3 8.72 8.16 38.45
N ALA A 4 8.04 7.04 38.66
CA ALA A 4 8.07 5.91 37.75
C ALA A 4 7.56 6.36 36.36
N ARG A 5 8.46 6.41 35.38
CA ARG A 5 8.11 6.51 33.96
C ARG A 5 7.22 5.32 33.61
N SER A 6 5.94 5.56 33.37
CA SER A 6 5.04 4.54 32.83
C SER A 6 5.58 4.08 31.47
N ALA A 7 5.91 2.80 31.34
CA ALA A 7 6.24 2.20 30.06
C ALA A 7 5.06 2.39 29.09
N PRO A 8 5.31 2.68 27.80
CA PRO A 8 4.22 2.78 26.83
C PRO A 8 3.50 1.44 26.76
N ARG A 9 2.18 1.44 27.04
CA ARG A 9 1.34 0.24 26.91
C ARG A 9 1.52 -0.29 25.50
N SER A 10 2.12 -1.48 25.34
CA SER A 10 2.18 -2.17 24.07
C SER A 10 0.74 -2.51 23.68
N ARG A 11 0.11 -1.64 22.88
CA ARG A 11 -1.13 -2.01 22.20
C ARG A 11 -0.76 -3.15 21.27
N GLY A 12 -1.15 -4.38 21.63
CA GLY A 12 -1.02 -5.55 20.77
C GLY A 12 -1.59 -5.26 19.39
N SER A 13 -1.13 -6.00 18.38
CA SER A 13 -1.68 -5.86 17.03
C SER A 13 -3.21 -5.98 17.07
N PRO A 14 -3.95 -5.15 16.31
CA PRO A 14 -5.40 -5.26 16.23
C PRO A 14 -5.84 -6.70 15.94
N PRO A 15 -6.97 -7.15 16.50
CA PRO A 15 -7.53 -8.44 16.12
C PRO A 15 -7.66 -8.45 14.60
N HIS A 16 -7.23 -9.55 13.97
CA HIS A 16 -7.19 -9.75 12.51
C HIS A 16 -6.04 -9.12 11.71
N ALA A 17 -5.16 -8.30 12.30
CA ALA A 17 -4.03 -7.74 11.55
C ALA A 17 -3.12 -8.83 10.93
N GLN A 18 -2.82 -9.89 11.70
CA GLN A 18 -1.99 -10.99 11.21
C GLN A 18 -2.72 -11.89 10.19
N PRO A 19 -3.95 -12.39 10.45
CA PRO A 19 -4.75 -13.11 9.45
C PRO A 19 -4.92 -12.36 8.12
N LEU A 20 -5.22 -11.06 8.17
CA LEU A 20 -5.36 -10.22 6.98
C LEU A 20 -4.07 -10.22 6.15
N ARG A 21 -2.92 -9.98 6.81
CA ARG A 21 -1.63 -9.95 6.12
C ARG A 21 -1.28 -11.30 5.50
N THR A 22 -1.51 -12.40 6.21
CA THR A 22 -1.30 -13.75 5.67
C THR A 22 -2.13 -13.97 4.41
N TRP A 23 -3.42 -13.62 4.47
CA TRP A 23 -4.32 -13.76 3.33
C TRP A 23 -3.91 -12.88 2.14
N LEU A 24 -3.52 -11.63 2.38
CA LEU A 24 -3.04 -10.71 1.34
C LEU A 24 -1.80 -11.26 0.62
N HIS A 25 -0.83 -11.81 1.36
CA HIS A 25 0.35 -12.44 0.76
C HIS A 25 -0.01 -13.66 -0.12
N GLN A 26 -0.95 -14.49 0.34
CA GLN A 26 -1.44 -15.63 -0.44
C GLN A 26 -2.21 -15.20 -1.70
N LEU A 27 -3.01 -14.14 -1.60
CA LEU A 27 -3.70 -13.56 -2.75
C LEU A 27 -2.69 -13.07 -3.79
N CYS A 28 -1.72 -12.24 -3.39
CA CYS A 28 -0.69 -11.73 -4.29
C CYS A 28 0.10 -12.85 -4.97
N ALA A 29 0.49 -13.90 -4.23
CA ALA A 29 1.19 -15.05 -4.79
C ALA A 29 0.38 -15.74 -5.91
N ARG A 30 -0.93 -15.91 -5.73
CA ARG A 30 -1.81 -16.48 -6.75
C ARG A 30 -1.95 -15.58 -7.98
N VAL A 31 -2.06 -14.26 -7.78
CA VAL A 31 -2.17 -13.31 -8.90
C VAL A 31 -0.87 -13.27 -9.71
N VAL A 32 0.30 -13.28 -9.05
CA VAL A 32 1.61 -13.36 -9.72
C VAL A 32 1.76 -14.66 -10.49
N ALA A 33 1.38 -15.80 -9.91
CA ALA A 33 1.43 -17.09 -10.60
C ALA A 33 0.55 -17.12 -11.86
N LYS A 34 -0.62 -16.45 -11.83
CA LYS A 34 -1.55 -16.38 -12.96
C LYS A 34 -1.11 -15.37 -14.03
N HIS A 35 -0.45 -14.28 -13.64
CA HIS A 35 -0.09 -13.17 -14.52
C HIS A 35 1.37 -12.71 -14.35
N PRO A 36 2.37 -13.60 -14.55
CA PRO A 36 3.77 -13.34 -14.18
C PRO A 36 4.44 -12.23 -15.01
N ARG A 37 3.87 -11.89 -16.17
CA ARG A 37 4.35 -10.82 -17.06
C ARG A 37 3.72 -9.45 -16.77
N LEU A 38 2.67 -9.40 -15.95
CA LEU A 38 1.92 -8.16 -15.68
C LEU A 38 2.15 -7.63 -14.26
N VAL A 39 2.40 -8.52 -13.30
CA VAL A 39 2.49 -8.15 -11.88
C VAL A 39 3.68 -8.80 -11.19
N THR A 40 4.13 -8.19 -10.09
CA THR A 40 5.18 -8.73 -9.22
C THR A 40 4.94 -8.33 -7.76
N THR A 41 5.54 -9.06 -6.82
CA THR A 41 5.63 -8.66 -5.40
C THR A 41 7.02 -8.12 -5.03
N GLU A 42 7.96 -8.12 -5.97
CA GLU A 42 9.33 -7.62 -5.76
C GLU A 42 9.34 -6.09 -5.64
N PRO A 43 9.96 -5.52 -4.59
CA PRO A 43 10.10 -4.08 -4.45
C PRO A 43 11.01 -3.50 -5.54
N ASN A 44 10.83 -2.23 -5.87
CA ASN A 44 11.63 -1.48 -6.86
C ASN A 44 11.59 -2.05 -8.29
N SER A 45 10.47 -2.66 -8.68
CA SER A 45 10.24 -3.28 -10.00
C SER A 45 9.79 -2.31 -11.09
N ASN A 46 9.89 -1.00 -10.86
CA ASN A 46 9.44 0.04 -11.79
C ASN A 46 10.10 -0.06 -13.18
N ALA A 47 11.33 -0.59 -13.25
CA ALA A 47 12.08 -0.79 -14.49
C ALA A 47 11.58 -1.97 -15.34
N ASP A 48 10.83 -2.90 -14.74
CA ASP A 48 10.46 -4.17 -15.39
C ASP A 48 9.14 -4.08 -16.17
N GLY A 49 8.45 -2.93 -16.14
CA GLY A 49 7.13 -2.75 -16.75
C GLY A 49 6.00 -3.55 -16.09
N ARG A 50 6.27 -4.18 -14.94
CA ARG A 50 5.29 -4.96 -14.15
C ARG A 50 4.70 -4.09 -13.04
N ALA A 51 3.41 -4.25 -12.76
CA ALA A 51 2.78 -3.59 -11.62
C ALA A 51 3.17 -4.26 -10.30
N HIS A 52 3.66 -3.48 -9.34
CA HIS A 52 4.02 -3.97 -8.01
C HIS A 52 2.79 -4.11 -7.10
N LEU A 53 2.53 -5.32 -6.62
CA LEU A 53 1.48 -5.62 -5.65
C LEU A 53 1.99 -5.37 -4.21
N GLN A 54 1.92 -4.11 -3.76
CA GLN A 54 2.42 -3.72 -2.43
C GLN A 54 1.35 -3.88 -1.33
N VAL A 55 1.56 -4.86 -0.43
CA VAL A 55 0.65 -5.10 0.72
C VAL A 55 1.24 -4.65 2.07
N SER A 56 2.48 -4.15 2.08
CA SER A 56 3.22 -3.77 3.28
C SER A 56 2.58 -2.60 4.05
N SER A 57 1.78 -1.77 3.39
CA SER A 57 1.03 -0.67 4.02
C SER A 57 0.01 -1.14 5.06
N ASN A 58 -0.42 -2.42 5.02
CA ASN A 58 -1.32 -3.02 5.99
C ASN A 58 -0.62 -3.41 7.32
N ALA A 59 0.68 -3.19 7.44
CA ALA A 59 1.41 -3.44 8.69
C ALA A 59 1.31 -2.25 9.65
N ARG A 60 1.37 -2.53 10.95
CA ARG A 60 1.38 -1.50 12.00
C ARG A 60 2.53 -0.52 11.78
N GLY A 61 2.23 0.78 11.85
CA GLY A 61 3.22 1.85 11.65
C GLY A 61 3.59 2.11 10.19
N ARG A 62 2.86 1.51 9.24
CA ARG A 62 2.91 1.86 7.82
C ARG A 62 1.68 2.68 7.45
N PHE A 63 1.82 3.50 6.41
CA PHE A 63 0.82 4.48 6.01
C PHE A 63 0.63 4.45 4.50
N SER A 64 -0.51 4.97 4.05
CA SER A 64 -0.82 5.25 2.64
C SER A 64 -1.30 6.70 2.53
N ALA A 65 -1.35 7.23 1.31
CA ALA A 65 -1.95 8.55 1.09
C ALA A 65 -3.43 8.57 1.51
N MET A 66 -3.88 9.70 2.04
CA MET A 66 -5.28 9.87 2.43
C MET A 66 -6.10 10.26 1.20
N PRO A 67 -7.36 9.81 1.08
CA PRO A 67 -8.27 10.32 0.06
C PRO A 67 -8.31 11.86 0.09
N TYR A 68 -8.26 12.48 -1.08
CA TYR A 68 -8.23 13.93 -1.28
C TYR A 68 -7.00 14.67 -0.75
N SER A 69 -5.96 13.98 -0.27
CA SER A 69 -4.70 14.64 0.07
C SER A 69 -3.94 15.08 -1.18
N LEU A 70 -3.36 16.27 -1.15
CA LEU A 70 -2.37 16.71 -2.14
C LEU A 70 -1.07 15.91 -2.02
N ARG A 71 -0.42 15.69 -3.16
CA ARG A 71 0.92 15.13 -3.27
C ARG A 71 1.93 16.25 -3.37
N GLY A 72 3.09 16.06 -2.74
CA GLY A 72 4.21 17.01 -2.78
C GLY A 72 4.98 16.99 -4.10
N GLU A 73 4.28 17.07 -5.22
CA GLU A 73 4.84 17.15 -6.58
C GLU A 73 4.53 18.54 -7.17
N PRO A 74 5.25 19.02 -8.21
CA PRO A 74 5.13 20.38 -8.71
C PRO A 74 3.70 20.80 -9.07
N ASP A 75 2.93 19.89 -9.67
CA ASP A 75 1.55 20.15 -10.10
C ASP A 75 0.51 19.90 -8.99
N LEU A 76 0.97 19.57 -7.78
CA LEU A 76 0.15 19.26 -6.60
C LEU A 76 -1.02 18.31 -6.90
N PRO A 77 -0.78 17.12 -7.48
CA PRO A 77 -1.84 16.18 -7.81
C PRO A 77 -2.56 15.70 -6.54
N VAL A 78 -3.83 15.32 -6.68
CA VAL A 78 -4.70 14.89 -5.58
C VAL A 78 -4.83 13.36 -5.57
N CYS A 79 -4.89 12.74 -4.39
CA CYS A 79 -5.29 11.34 -4.23
C CYS A 79 -6.82 11.20 -4.41
N THR A 80 -7.27 11.34 -5.65
CA THR A 80 -8.70 11.38 -6.02
C THR A 80 -9.29 9.96 -6.04
N PRO A 81 -10.35 9.68 -5.27
CA PRO A 81 -11.16 8.48 -5.46
C PRO A 81 -11.80 8.50 -6.86
N ILE A 82 -11.74 7.36 -7.55
CA ILE A 82 -12.33 7.21 -8.90
C ILE A 82 -13.28 6.02 -8.93
N ASP A 83 -14.25 6.08 -9.84
CA ASP A 83 -15.13 4.96 -10.15
C ASP A 83 -14.45 3.94 -11.07
N TRP A 84 -14.91 2.68 -11.03
CA TRP A 84 -14.36 1.62 -11.88
C TRP A 84 -14.49 1.92 -13.38
N ALA A 85 -15.55 2.62 -13.80
CA ALA A 85 -15.73 3.02 -15.20
C ALA A 85 -14.68 4.04 -15.66
N GLU A 86 -14.20 4.89 -14.74
CA GLU A 86 -13.23 5.94 -15.04
C GLU A 86 -11.81 5.39 -15.27
N LEU A 87 -11.51 4.17 -14.81
CA LEU A 87 -10.21 3.54 -15.00
C LEU A 87 -9.78 3.43 -16.48
N THR A 88 -10.75 3.44 -17.40
CA THR A 88 -10.50 3.37 -18.85
C THR A 88 -10.12 4.71 -19.48
N ILE A 89 -10.38 5.83 -18.79
CA ILE A 89 -10.17 7.19 -19.30
C ILE A 89 -9.15 7.99 -18.49
N VAL A 90 -8.81 7.54 -17.28
CA VAL A 90 -7.76 8.15 -16.47
C VAL A 90 -6.40 7.81 -17.09
N ALA A 91 -5.62 8.85 -17.39
CA ALA A 91 -4.26 8.68 -17.87
C ALA A 91 -3.35 8.14 -16.76
N ASN A 92 -2.44 7.25 -17.12
CA ASN A 92 -1.37 6.84 -16.20
C ASN A 92 -0.47 8.04 -15.89
N GLY A 93 -0.16 8.25 -14.61
CA GLY A 93 0.79 9.28 -14.21
C GLY A 93 2.17 9.04 -14.81
N SER A 94 2.83 10.11 -15.24
CA SER A 94 4.24 10.07 -15.64
C SER A 94 5.08 9.83 -14.38
N SER A 95 5.50 8.59 -14.14
CA SER A 95 6.44 8.31 -13.05
C SER A 95 7.72 9.12 -13.28
N SER A 96 8.01 10.04 -12.37
CA SER A 96 9.33 10.71 -12.29
C SER A 96 10.38 9.74 -11.79
#